data_AF-A0A5K0W5S9-F1
#
_entry.id   AF-A0A5K0W5S9-F1
#
_cell.length_a   1.000
_cell.length_b   1.000
_cell.length_c   1.000
_cell.angle_alpha   90.00
_cell.angle_beta   90.00
_cell.angle_gamma   90.00
#
_symmetry.space_group_name_H-M   'P 1'
#
loop_
_entity.id
_entity.type
_entity.pdbx_description
1 polymer ?
#
loop_
_entity_poly.entity_id
_entity_poly.type
_entity_poly.pdbx_seq_one_letter_code
_entity_poly.pdbx_strand_id
1 'polypeptide(L)' 'TNETIGMTKSSYVEAVMKGLRAVETVEVVLSPCASTLEPEPSTSVNDASTKKKQGRIFVCLLLSIDRRETTASAMET' A
#
# COMPACT_ATOMS: atom_id res chain seq x y z
N THR A 1 -0.48 12.04 -20.36
CA THR A 1 -0.11 10.98 -19.38
C THR A 1 0.28 11.66 -18.08
N ASN A 2 0.57 10.96 -16.99
CA ASN A 2 1.05 11.61 -15.76
C ASN A 2 2.32 12.46 -16.04
N GLU A 3 3.11 12.05 -17.03
CA GLU A 3 4.28 12.80 -17.51
C GLU A 3 3.92 14.17 -18.08
N THR A 4 2.75 14.34 -18.73
CA THR A 4 2.36 15.64 -19.32
C THR A 4 2.04 16.71 -18.29
N ILE A 5 1.87 16.33 -17.02
CA ILE A 5 1.74 17.23 -15.87
C ILE A 5 2.99 17.22 -14.99
N GLY A 6 4.11 16.65 -15.46
CA GLY A 6 5.39 16.61 -14.76
C GLY A 6 5.47 15.58 -13.63
N MET A 7 4.55 14.61 -13.58
CA MET A 7 4.55 13.59 -12.53
C MET A 7 5.39 12.38 -12.95
N THR A 8 6.43 12.09 -12.16
CA THR A 8 7.29 10.90 -12.27
C THR A 8 6.64 9.70 -11.57
N LYS A 9 7.10 8.48 -11.88
CA LYS A 9 6.66 7.25 -11.19
C LYS A 9 6.82 7.35 -9.68
N SER A 10 7.97 7.85 -9.23
CA SER A 10 8.24 8.08 -7.80
C SER A 10 7.24 9.06 -7.17
N SER A 11 7.02 10.23 -7.80
CA SER A 11 6.06 11.22 -7.28
C SER A 11 4.61 10.71 -7.25
N TYR A 12 4.24 9.81 -8.18
CA TYR A 12 2.94 9.13 -8.14
C TYR A 12 2.83 8.20 -6.94
N VAL A 13 3.86 7.38 -6.67
CA VAL A 13 3.89 6.49 -5.48
C VAL A 13 3.85 7.31 -4.19
N GLU A 14 4.59 8.42 -4.11
CA GLU A 14 4.52 9.33 -2.96
C GLU A 14 3.11 9.87 -2.72
N ALA A 15 2.39 10.23 -3.78
CA ALA A 15 1.00 10.67 -3.69
C ALA A 15 0.06 9.57 -3.19
N VAL A 16 0.24 8.32 -3.65
CA VAL A 16 -0.51 7.15 -3.13
C VAL A 16 -0.23 6.96 -1.63
N MET A 17 1.03 7.01 -1.23
CA MET A 17 1.43 6.86 0.17
C MET A 17 0.89 7.99 1.06
N LYS A 18 0.83 9.22 0.53
CA LYS A 18 0.19 10.36 1.21
C LYS A 18 -1.31 10.11 1.40
N GLY A 19 -1.99 9.57 0.39
CA GLY A 19 -3.41 9.19 0.50
C GLY A 19 -3.65 8.13 1.59
N LEU A 20 -2.83 7.08 1.63
CA LEU A 20 -2.92 6.04 2.66
C LEU A 20 -2.70 6.59 4.08
N ARG A 21 -1.73 7.50 4.25
CA ARG A 21 -1.45 8.15 5.55
C ARG A 21 -2.54 9.12 5.99
N ALA A 22 -3.37 9.63 5.07
CA ALA A 22 -4.46 10.56 5.38
C ALA A 22 -5.74 9.85 5.85
N VAL A 23 -5.77 8.51 5.87
CA VAL A 23 -6.93 7.74 6.34
C VAL A 23 -6.98 7.78 7.87
N GLU A 24 -8.02 8.42 8.40
CA GLU A 24 -8.23 8.53 9.86
C GLU A 24 -9.36 7.62 10.38
N THR A 25 -10.16 7.03 9.49
CA THR A 25 -11.35 6.23 9.88
C THR A 25 -10.98 4.83 10.38
N VAL A 26 -9.85 4.29 9.92
CA VAL A 26 -9.34 2.96 10.26
C VAL A 26 -7.83 3.04 10.45
N GLU A 27 -7.26 2.13 11.24
CA GLU A 27 -5.82 1.99 11.35
C GLU A 27 -5.28 1.31 10.07
N VAL A 28 -4.45 2.04 9.31
CA VAL A 28 -3.79 1.52 8.11
C VAL A 28 -2.41 0.97 8.47
N VAL A 29 -2.22 -0.32 8.25
CA VAL A 29 -0.94 -1.01 8.45
C VAL A 29 -0.35 -1.38 7.10
N LEU A 30 0.79 -0.79 6.77
CA LEU A 30 1.54 -1.16 5.57
C LEU A 30 2.28 -2.46 5.83
N SER A 31 1.91 -3.51 5.11
CA SER A 31 2.56 -4.82 5.18
C SER A 31 3.49 -4.99 3.98
N PRO A 32 4.67 -5.62 4.16
CA PRO A 32 5.39 -6.21 3.04
C PRO A 32 4.44 -7.12 2.27
N CYS A 33 4.45 -7.05 0.94
CA CYS A 33 3.82 -8.11 0.16
C CYS A 33 4.65 -9.36 0.35
N ALA A 34 4.14 -10.32 1.10
CA ALA A 34 4.77 -11.61 1.19
C ALA A 34 4.72 -12.26 -0.21
N SER A 35 5.87 -12.42 -0.87
CA SER A 35 5.97 -13.27 -2.07
C SER A 35 5.79 -14.76 -1.73
N THR A 36 5.77 -15.09 -0.44
CA THR A 36 5.70 -16.45 0.08
C THR A 36 4.71 -16.45 1.24
N LEU A 37 3.61 -17.20 1.07
CA LEU A 37 2.55 -17.40 2.06
C LEU A 37 3.09 -18.09 3.30
N GLU A 38 3.72 -17.38 4.23
CA GLU A 38 3.81 -17.85 5.61
C GLU A 38 2.80 -17.03 6.43
N PRO A 39 1.78 -17.67 7.03
CA PRO A 39 0.84 -16.99 7.88
C PRO A 39 1.57 -16.56 9.14
N GLU A 40 1.90 -15.27 9.24
CA GLU A 40 2.29 -14.68 10.52
C GLU A 40 1.19 -15.02 11.56
N PRO A 41 1.56 -15.55 12.73
CA PRO A 41 0.60 -15.99 13.73
C PRO A 41 -0.27 -14.79 14.11
N SER A 42 -1.57 -14.91 13.83
CA SER A 42 -2.57 -13.95 14.27
C SER A 42 -2.42 -13.76 15.77
N THR A 43 -1.87 -12.62 16.19
CA THR A 43 -1.87 -12.22 17.60
C THR A 43 -3.32 -11.95 17.95
N SER A 44 -3.96 -12.97 18.54
CA SER A 44 -5.29 -12.86 19.12
C SER A 44 -5.20 -11.91 20.31
N VAL A 45 -5.44 -10.62 20.06
CA VAL A 45 -5.60 -9.63 21.14
C VAL A 45 -7.00 -9.85 21.72
N ASN A 46 -7.04 -10.77 22.67
CA ASN A 46 -8.10 -10.90 23.64
C ASN A 46 -8.03 -9.63 24.53
N ASP A 47 -8.76 -8.59 24.14
CA ASP A 47 -9.01 -7.47 25.05
C ASP A 47 -10.50 -7.20 25.13
N ALA A 48 -11.04 -7.60 26.28
CA ALA A 48 -12.37 -7.28 26.76
C ALA A 48 -12.36 -5.83 27.24
N SER A 49 -12.42 -4.88 26.31
CA SER A 49 -12.70 -3.49 26.66
C SER A 49 -13.61 -2.84 25.60
N THR A 50 -14.70 -2.26 26.09
CA THR A 50 -15.85 -1.68 25.37
C THR A 50 -15.52 -0.37 24.64
N LYS A 51 -14.31 -0.25 24.08
CA LYS A 51 -13.99 0.83 23.14
C LYS A 51 -14.35 0.33 21.74
N LYS A 52 -15.12 1.11 20.97
CA LYS A 52 -15.39 0.83 19.56
C LYS A 52 -14.05 0.49 18.90
N LYS A 53 -13.81 -0.79 18.58
CA LYS A 53 -12.57 -1.23 17.93
C LYS A 53 -12.54 -0.51 16.59
N GLN A 54 -11.71 0.52 16.48
CA GLN A 54 -11.43 1.16 15.21
C GLN A 54 -10.87 0.06 14.31
N GLY A 55 -11.54 -0.20 13.18
CA GLY A 55 -11.13 -1.28 12.28
C GLY A 55 -9.69 -1.10 11.84
N ARG A 56 -8.98 -2.20 11.57
CA ARG A 56 -7.63 -2.19 11.03
C ARG A 56 -7.63 -2.78 9.62
N ILE A 57 -6.91 -2.15 8.70
CA ILE A 57 -6.69 -2.64 7.34
C ILE A 57 -5.20 -2.83 7.10
N PHE A 58 -4.85 -3.96 6.50
CA PHE A 58 -3.49 -4.26 6.06
C PHE A 58 -3.38 -4.03 4.56
N VAL A 59 -2.39 -3.26 4.13
CA VAL A 59 -2.24 -2.84 2.73
C VAL A 59 -0.87 -3.26 2.21
N CYS A 60 -0.85 -3.92 1.06
CA CYS A 60 0.34 -4.11 0.22
C CYS A 60 0.17 -3.31 -1.08
N LEU A 61 1.27 -2.75 -1.60
CA LEU A 61 1.31 -2.12 -2.92
C LEU A 61 2.00 -3.05 -3.93
N LEU A 62 1.35 -3.25 -5.08
CA LEU A 62 1.92 -3.90 -6.26
C LEU A 62 2.05 -2.88 -7.39
N LEU A 63 3.26 -2.66 -7.89
CA LEU A 63 3.51 -1.75 -8.99
C LEU A 63 3.28 -2.48 -10.31
N SER A 64 2.30 -2.01 -11.08
CA SER A 64 1.94 -2.61 -12.36
C SER A 64 2.75 -1.99 -13.49
N ILE A 65 3.24 -2.82 -14.40
CA ILE A 65 3.87 -2.39 -15.66
C ILE A 65 2.81 -2.48 -16.76
N ASP A 66 2.56 -1.38 -17.47
CA ASP A 66 1.68 -1.42 -18.63
C ASP A 66 2.39 -2.12 -19.80
N ARG A 67 1.69 -3.00 -20.53
CA ARG A 67 2.23 -3.71 -21.70
C ARG A 67 2.77 -2.79 -22.81
N ARG A 68 2.42 -1.51 -22.79
CA ARG A 68 2.86 -0.47 -23.73
C ARG A 68 4.20 0.15 -23.32
N GLU A 69 4.69 -0.13 -22.12
CA GLU A 69 5.96 0.40 -21.62
C GLU A 69 7.16 -0.27 -22.30
N THR A 70 8.25 0.50 -22.41
CA THR A 70 9.54 -0.04 -22.85
C THR A 70 10.20 -0.82 -21.71
N THR A 71 11.16 -1.70 -22.03
CA THR A 71 11.94 -2.42 -21.01
C THR A 71 12.65 -1.47 -20.04
N ALA A 72 13.18 -0.35 -20.53
CA ALA A 72 13.85 0.64 -19.67
C ALA A 72 12.87 1.28 -18.69
N SER A 73 11.67 1.66 -19.15
CA SER A 73 10.61 2.16 -18.28
C SER A 73 10.16 1.10 -17.28
N ALA A 74 9.96 -0.14 -17.72
CA ALA A 74 9.59 -1.26 -16.85
C ALA A 74 10.61 -1.55 -15.74
N MET A 75 11.91 -1.38 -16.00
CA MET A 75 12.98 -1.53 -15.01
C MET A 75 13.07 -0.36 -14.00
N GLU A 76 12.49 0.80 -14.32
CA GLU A 76 12.38 1.93 -13.39
C GLU A 76 11.29 1.69 -12.33
N THR A 77 10.32 0.83 -12.65
CA THR A 77 9.23 0.43 -11.76
C THR A 77 9.72 -0.56 -10.71
#